data_AF-Q9WTC3-F1
#
_entry.id   AF-Q9WTC3-F1
#
_cell.length_a   1.000
_cell.length_b   1.000
_cell.length_c   1.000
_cell.angle_alpha   90.00
_cell.angle_beta   90.00
_cell.angle_gamma   90.00
#
_symmetry.space_group_name_H-M   'P 1'
#
loop_
_entity.id
_entity.type
_entity.pdbx_description
1 polymer ?
#
loop_
_entity_poly.entity_id
_entity_poly.type
_entity_poly.pdbx_seq_one_letter_code
_entity_poly.pdbx_strand_id
1 'polypeptide(L)'
;MKRILPLILALVAGMAQADSNSDYRAGSDFARQIQGQGTGSIQGFKPQESIPSYNANPDETKYYGGVTAGGDGGLKNDGTTEWATGETGKTITESFMNKPKDILSPDAPFIQTGRDVVNRADSIVGNTGQQCSAQEINRSEFTNYTCERDTMVEEYCTRTASITGDWKYTDEYREVTIPHSQFRFSMNGLKLVFSVTAPVTGTVESASLSVYAAFFFLNSRYTFMNTTFNVGLANGQSDTYPLSGATGLQVTQGQVLTGSGCTANGNCLPHGNGDRKVYESLVSGASTFTLKLRMKVRDK
;
A
#
# COMPACT_ATOMS: atom_id res chain seq x y z
N MET A 1 -24.82 -3.57 -88.10
CA MET A 1 -24.56 -4.28 -86.83
C MET A 1 -24.53 -3.30 -85.64
N LYS A 2 -25.65 -2.62 -85.32
CA LYS A 2 -25.68 -1.60 -84.24
C LYS A 2 -26.98 -1.58 -83.42
N ARG A 3 -27.78 -2.66 -83.52
CA ARG A 3 -29.06 -2.81 -82.80
C ARG A 3 -29.16 -4.09 -81.96
N ILE A 4 -28.10 -4.91 -81.91
CA ILE A 4 -28.08 -6.19 -81.17
C ILE A 4 -27.42 -6.04 -79.80
N LEU A 5 -26.62 -4.98 -79.60
CA LEU A 5 -25.91 -4.73 -78.34
C LEU A 5 -26.79 -4.41 -77.11
N PRO A 6 -27.93 -3.68 -77.21
CA PRO A 6 -28.74 -3.39 -76.03
C PRO A 6 -29.61 -4.57 -75.57
N LEU A 7 -29.82 -5.58 -76.43
CA LEU A 7 -30.64 -6.76 -76.11
C LEU A 7 -29.86 -7.81 -75.30
N ILE A 8 -28.56 -7.90 -75.53
CA ILE A 8 -27.68 -8.83 -74.81
C ILE A 8 -27.37 -8.32 -73.39
N LEU A 9 -27.28 -6.99 -73.20
CA LEU A 9 -27.02 -6.40 -71.89
C LEU A 9 -28.24 -6.47 -70.94
N ALA A 10 -29.45 -6.53 -71.48
CA ALA A 10 -30.69 -6.71 -70.71
C ALA A 10 -30.91 -8.17 -70.25
N LEU A 11 -30.34 -9.15 -70.97
CA LEU A 11 -30.48 -10.57 -70.63
C LEU A 11 -29.60 -11.01 -69.43
N VAL A 12 -28.52 -10.27 -69.15
CA VAL A 12 -27.56 -10.60 -68.07
C VAL A 12 -28.03 -10.06 -66.70
N ALA A 13 -28.94 -9.08 -66.67
CA ALA A 13 -29.47 -8.50 -65.43
C ALA A 13 -30.58 -9.36 -64.76
N GLY A 14 -31.12 -10.38 -65.45
CA GLY A 14 -32.22 -11.21 -64.94
C GLY A 14 -31.81 -12.43 -64.11
N MET A 15 -30.51 -12.75 -64.01
CA MET A 15 -30.03 -14.02 -63.44
C MET A 15 -29.46 -13.87 -62.01
N ALA A 16 -29.45 -12.67 -61.45
CA ALA A 16 -28.97 -12.42 -60.09
C ALA A 16 -30.14 -12.20 -59.12
N GLN A 17 -31.00 -13.21 -58.96
CA GLN A 17 -31.79 -13.32 -57.74
C GLN A 17 -30.95 -14.13 -56.74
N ALA A 18 -30.29 -13.43 -55.83
CA ALA A 18 -29.74 -14.05 -54.63
C ALA A 18 -30.92 -14.55 -53.78
N ASP A 19 -31.25 -15.84 -53.88
CA ASP A 19 -32.22 -16.49 -53.01
C ASP A 19 -31.57 -16.72 -51.64
N SER A 20 -31.45 -15.66 -50.84
CA SER A 20 -30.96 -15.75 -49.44
C SER A 20 -31.87 -16.57 -48.53
N ASN A 21 -33.03 -17.01 -49.04
CA ASN A 21 -34.04 -17.74 -48.28
C ASN A 21 -33.71 -19.23 -48.22
N SER A 22 -32.99 -19.78 -49.20
CA SER A 22 -32.50 -21.16 -49.17
C SER A 22 -31.46 -21.37 -48.08
N ASP A 23 -30.51 -20.44 -47.96
CA ASP A 23 -29.41 -20.53 -46.98
C ASP A 23 -29.91 -20.30 -45.55
N TYR A 24 -30.86 -19.37 -45.37
CA TYR A 24 -31.52 -19.16 -44.09
C TYR A 24 -32.31 -20.40 -43.64
N ARG A 25 -33.04 -21.05 -44.56
CA ARG A 25 -33.80 -22.29 -44.27
C ARG A 25 -32.88 -23.43 -43.87
N ALA A 26 -31.81 -23.67 -44.63
CA ALA A 26 -30.81 -24.69 -44.32
C ALA A 26 -30.18 -24.48 -42.93
N GLY A 27 -29.83 -23.23 -42.58
CA GLY A 27 -29.32 -22.90 -41.25
C GLY A 27 -30.36 -23.10 -40.13
N SER A 28 -31.62 -22.75 -40.38
CA SER A 28 -32.70 -22.90 -39.39
C SER A 28 -33.08 -24.36 -39.12
N ASP A 29 -33.04 -25.21 -40.15
CA ASP A 29 -33.34 -26.63 -40.03
C ASP A 29 -32.21 -27.37 -39.29
N PHE A 30 -30.96 -27.00 -39.56
CA PHE A 30 -29.80 -27.49 -38.78
C PHE A 30 -29.88 -27.07 -37.31
N ALA A 31 -30.24 -25.81 -37.04
CA ALA A 31 -30.42 -25.31 -35.67
C ALA A 31 -31.54 -26.07 -34.93
N ARG A 32 -32.68 -26.33 -35.58
CA ARG A 32 -33.76 -27.18 -35.03
C ARG A 32 -33.33 -28.63 -34.81
N GLN A 33 -32.49 -29.18 -35.70
CA GLN A 33 -31.99 -30.54 -35.56
C GLN A 33 -31.06 -30.70 -34.35
N ILE A 34 -30.29 -29.67 -34.01
CA ILE A 34 -29.36 -29.68 -32.87
C ILE A 34 -30.03 -29.21 -31.58
N GLN A 35 -31.14 -28.48 -31.68
CA GLN A 35 -31.95 -28.04 -30.55
C GLN A 35 -32.43 -29.26 -29.74
N GLY A 36 -31.79 -29.49 -28.60
CA GLY A 36 -32.12 -30.59 -27.70
C GLY A 36 -31.10 -31.73 -27.65
N GLN A 37 -30.19 -31.83 -28.65
CA GLN A 37 -29.16 -32.88 -28.65
C GLN A 37 -28.17 -32.71 -27.48
N GLY A 38 -27.76 -31.47 -27.19
CA GLY A 38 -26.87 -31.20 -26.05
C GLY A 38 -27.52 -31.42 -24.68
N THR A 39 -28.82 -31.16 -24.54
CA THR A 39 -29.54 -31.36 -23.27
C THR A 39 -29.79 -32.84 -22.98
N GLY A 40 -29.99 -33.67 -24.00
CA GLY A 40 -30.17 -35.12 -23.85
C GLY A 40 -28.90 -35.82 -23.33
N SER A 41 -27.72 -35.36 -23.73
CA SER A 41 -26.43 -35.92 -23.26
C SER A 41 -26.17 -35.66 -21.77
N ILE A 42 -26.72 -34.58 -21.20
CA ILE A 42 -26.49 -34.17 -19.81
C ILE A 42 -27.54 -34.80 -18.86
N GLN A 43 -28.76 -35.04 -19.33
CA GLN A 43 -29.85 -35.61 -18.50
C GLN A 43 -29.55 -37.00 -17.93
N GLY A 44 -28.66 -37.78 -18.57
CA GLY A 44 -28.26 -39.11 -18.10
C GLY A 44 -26.94 -39.16 -17.33
N PHE A 45 -26.29 -38.01 -17.09
CA PHE A 45 -24.99 -37.99 -16.43
C PHE A 45 -25.13 -38.31 -14.94
N LYS A 46 -24.50 -39.41 -14.50
CA LYS A 46 -24.39 -39.80 -13.09
C LYS A 46 -22.98 -39.49 -12.59
N PRO A 47 -22.80 -38.41 -11.81
CA PRO A 47 -21.48 -37.98 -11.33
C PRO A 47 -20.73 -39.06 -10.54
N GLN A 48 -21.47 -39.86 -9.77
CA GLN A 48 -20.94 -40.94 -8.93
C GLN A 48 -20.23 -42.03 -9.75
N GLU A 49 -20.64 -42.25 -11.01
CA GLU A 49 -20.11 -43.32 -11.87
C GLU A 49 -18.96 -42.82 -12.77
N SER A 50 -18.87 -41.50 -13.00
CA SER A 50 -17.97 -40.90 -14.00
C SER A 50 -16.85 -40.03 -13.41
N ILE A 51 -16.98 -39.59 -12.15
CA ILE A 51 -16.02 -38.70 -11.49
C ILE A 51 -15.40 -39.47 -10.31
N PRO A 52 -14.10 -39.84 -10.39
CA PRO A 52 -13.38 -40.44 -9.27
C PRO A 52 -13.44 -39.54 -8.03
N SER A 53 -13.71 -40.14 -6.87
CA SER A 53 -13.83 -39.43 -5.58
C SER A 53 -14.97 -38.40 -5.50
N TYR A 54 -16.01 -38.53 -6.35
CA TYR A 54 -17.18 -37.68 -6.24
C TYR A 54 -17.92 -37.92 -4.91
N ASN A 55 -17.96 -36.87 -4.09
CA ASN A 55 -18.80 -36.79 -2.92
C ASN A 55 -19.86 -35.70 -3.16
N ALA A 56 -21.13 -36.06 -3.07
CA ALA A 56 -22.22 -35.09 -3.23
C ALA A 56 -22.30 -34.08 -2.07
N ASN A 57 -21.68 -34.39 -0.93
CA ASN A 57 -21.67 -33.57 0.26
C ASN A 57 -20.27 -33.59 0.92
N PRO A 58 -19.28 -32.90 0.33
CA PRO A 58 -17.94 -32.78 0.91
C PRO A 58 -17.98 -31.99 2.24
N ASP A 59 -16.99 -32.18 3.11
CA ASP A 59 -16.94 -31.50 4.42
C ASP A 59 -16.87 -29.98 4.24
N GLU A 60 -16.30 -29.51 3.12
CA GLU A 60 -16.21 -28.11 2.71
C GLU A 60 -17.56 -27.47 2.37
N THR A 61 -18.64 -28.26 2.26
CA THR A 61 -20.01 -27.75 2.07
C THR A 61 -20.40 -26.77 3.18
N LYS A 62 -19.85 -26.93 4.39
CA LYS A 62 -20.06 -25.98 5.51
C LYS A 62 -19.57 -24.55 5.24
N TYR A 63 -18.68 -24.38 4.26
CA TYR A 63 -18.14 -23.07 3.86
C TYR A 63 -18.86 -22.45 2.66
N TYR A 64 -19.75 -23.18 1.99
CA TYR A 64 -20.45 -22.72 0.79
C TYR A 64 -21.96 -22.60 1.04
N GLY A 65 -22.45 -21.36 1.21
CA GLY A 65 -23.87 -21.08 1.46
C GLY A 65 -24.74 -20.89 0.20
N GLY A 66 -24.17 -21.02 -1.01
CA GLY A 66 -24.85 -20.77 -2.29
C GLY A 66 -24.75 -19.33 -2.80
N VAL A 67 -25.27 -19.09 -4.01
CA VAL A 67 -25.13 -17.81 -4.76
C VAL A 67 -25.85 -16.62 -4.13
N THR A 68 -26.77 -16.86 -3.19
CA THR A 68 -27.50 -15.85 -2.42
C THR A 68 -26.97 -15.66 -1.00
N ALA A 69 -26.05 -16.50 -0.54
CA ALA A 69 -25.44 -16.37 0.77
C ALA A 69 -24.30 -15.36 0.70
N GLY A 70 -24.55 -14.14 1.19
CA GLY A 70 -23.55 -13.06 1.26
C GLY A 70 -22.57 -13.17 2.45
N GLY A 71 -22.31 -14.37 2.98
CA GLY A 71 -21.56 -14.51 4.24
C GLY A 71 -20.66 -15.73 4.34
N ASP A 72 -19.51 -15.52 4.95
CA ASP A 72 -18.42 -16.45 5.26
C ASP A 72 -18.60 -17.17 6.62
N GLY A 73 -19.85 -17.38 7.06
CA GLY A 73 -20.19 -17.78 8.43
C GLY A 73 -19.47 -19.04 8.93
N GLY A 74 -19.25 -20.04 8.06
CA GLY A 74 -18.50 -21.24 8.41
C GLY A 74 -17.01 -20.97 8.69
N LEU A 75 -16.37 -20.14 7.86
CA LEU A 75 -14.96 -19.73 8.05
C LEU A 75 -14.80 -18.85 9.30
N LYS A 76 -15.76 -17.95 9.52
CA LYS A 76 -15.77 -17.09 10.70
C LYS A 76 -15.92 -17.91 12.00
N ASN A 77 -16.82 -18.88 12.03
CA ASN A 77 -17.02 -19.75 13.19
C ASN A 77 -15.77 -20.58 13.51
N ASP A 78 -15.14 -21.17 12.49
CA ASP A 78 -13.90 -21.93 12.67
C ASP A 78 -12.77 -21.01 13.16
N GLY A 79 -12.62 -19.81 12.58
CA GLY A 79 -11.64 -18.82 13.03
C GLY A 79 -11.86 -18.35 14.48
N THR A 80 -13.11 -18.13 14.89
CA THR A 80 -13.42 -17.76 16.29
C THR A 80 -13.18 -18.90 17.27
N THR A 81 -13.42 -20.14 16.83
CA THR A 81 -13.17 -21.34 17.65
C THR A 81 -11.68 -21.52 17.85
N GLU A 82 -10.88 -21.45 16.78
CA GLU A 82 -9.42 -21.58 16.85
C GLU A 82 -8.79 -20.44 17.66
N TRP A 83 -9.31 -19.22 17.56
CA TRP A 83 -8.88 -18.11 18.42
C TRP A 83 -9.16 -18.37 19.90
N ALA A 84 -10.28 -19.02 20.23
CA ALA A 84 -10.65 -19.31 21.62
C ALA A 84 -9.93 -20.54 22.20
N THR A 85 -9.71 -21.59 21.39
CA THR A 85 -9.21 -22.88 21.88
C THR A 85 -7.76 -23.17 21.51
N GLY A 86 -7.26 -22.56 20.43
CA GLY A 86 -5.95 -22.82 19.86
C GLY A 86 -4.79 -22.25 20.68
N GLU A 87 -3.63 -22.88 20.56
CA GLU A 87 -2.39 -22.51 21.27
C GLU A 87 -1.99 -21.05 20.97
N THR A 88 -2.17 -20.61 19.72
CA THR A 88 -1.86 -19.25 19.28
C THR A 88 -2.78 -18.22 19.94
N GLY A 89 -4.09 -18.50 19.99
CA GLY A 89 -5.06 -17.61 20.62
C GLY A 89 -4.85 -17.47 22.14
N LYS A 90 -4.50 -18.58 22.80
CA LYS A 90 -4.06 -18.59 24.21
C LYS A 90 -2.80 -17.75 24.41
N THR A 91 -1.76 -17.96 23.60
CA THR A 91 -0.49 -17.21 23.69
C THR A 91 -0.69 -15.71 23.53
N ILE A 92 -1.52 -15.29 22.58
CA ILE A 92 -1.85 -13.87 22.39
C ILE A 92 -2.56 -13.33 23.64
N THR A 93 -3.57 -14.04 24.13
CA THR A 93 -4.33 -13.65 25.34
C THR A 93 -3.41 -13.56 26.56
N GLU A 94 -2.53 -14.54 26.76
CA GLU A 94 -1.55 -14.55 27.84
C GLU A 94 -0.54 -13.40 27.72
N SER A 95 -0.09 -13.06 26.51
CA SER A 95 0.79 -11.92 26.29
C SER A 95 0.14 -10.59 26.70
N PHE A 96 -1.16 -10.42 26.42
CA PHE A 96 -1.90 -9.25 26.87
C PHE A 96 -2.11 -9.23 28.39
N MET A 97 -2.46 -10.37 28.99
CA MET A 97 -2.72 -10.46 30.44
C MET A 97 -1.45 -10.33 31.28
N ASN A 98 -0.31 -10.80 30.76
CA ASN A 98 0.99 -10.78 31.44
C ASN A 98 1.90 -9.63 30.98
N LYS A 99 1.40 -8.71 30.14
CA LYS A 99 2.15 -7.49 29.79
C LYS A 99 2.44 -6.70 31.07
N PRO A 100 3.71 -6.32 31.34
CA PRO A 100 4.04 -5.46 32.45
C PRO A 100 3.17 -4.20 32.41
N LYS A 101 2.64 -3.79 33.57
CA LYS A 101 1.87 -2.54 33.66
C LYS A 101 2.72 -1.41 33.11
N ASP A 102 2.15 -0.62 32.21
CA ASP A 102 2.83 0.59 31.74
C ASP A 102 3.09 1.47 32.97
N ILE A 103 4.37 1.65 33.29
CA ILE A 103 4.78 2.51 34.39
C ILE A 103 4.48 3.94 33.92
N LEU A 104 3.49 4.59 34.53
CA LEU A 104 3.32 6.03 34.42
C LEU A 104 4.58 6.67 34.98
N SER A 105 5.52 7.00 34.10
CA SER A 105 6.76 7.65 34.49
C SER A 105 6.42 8.97 35.20
N PRO A 106 6.94 9.20 36.43
CA PRO A 106 6.83 10.49 37.09
C PRO A 106 7.39 11.64 36.25
N ASP A 107 8.20 11.35 35.24
CA ASP A 107 8.86 12.30 34.34
C ASP A 107 8.12 12.45 33.00
N ALA A 108 6.91 11.90 32.88
CA ALA A 108 6.13 12.05 31.67
C ALA A 108 5.84 13.56 31.41
N PRO A 109 5.93 14.04 30.15
CA PRO A 109 5.83 15.47 29.82
C PRO A 109 4.56 16.17 30.33
N PHE A 110 3.45 15.43 30.43
CA PHE A 110 2.18 15.95 30.96
C PHE A 110 2.22 16.19 32.49
N ILE A 111 2.99 15.41 33.25
CA ILE A 111 3.21 15.64 34.68
C ILE A 111 4.13 16.86 34.89
N GLN A 112 5.12 17.03 34.01
CA GLN A 112 6.06 18.14 34.08
C GLN A 112 5.36 19.49 33.94
N THR A 113 4.38 19.59 33.05
CA THR A 113 3.59 20.81 32.87
C THR A 113 2.80 21.17 34.14
N GLY A 114 2.23 20.18 34.83
CA GLY A 114 1.56 20.38 36.12
C GLY A 114 2.53 20.87 37.20
N ARG A 115 3.75 20.32 37.25
CA ARG A 115 4.79 20.78 38.18
C ARG A 115 5.31 22.18 37.86
N ASP A 116 5.43 22.53 36.58
CA ASP A 116 5.83 23.89 36.18
C ASP A 116 4.79 24.94 36.57
N VAL A 117 3.50 24.61 36.57
CA VAL A 117 2.45 25.50 37.07
C VAL A 117 2.54 25.69 38.58
N VAL A 118 2.84 24.64 39.35
CA VAL A 118 3.08 24.74 40.80
C VAL A 118 4.31 25.59 41.09
N ASN A 119 5.42 25.34 40.38
CA ASN A 119 6.68 26.09 40.57
C ASN A 119 6.57 27.55 40.11
N ARG A 120 5.66 27.85 39.18
CA ARG A 120 5.40 29.21 38.69
C ARG A 120 4.18 29.85 39.34
N ALA A 121 3.60 29.23 40.38
CA ALA A 121 2.44 29.76 41.07
C ALA A 121 2.66 31.22 41.48
N ASP A 122 3.81 31.56 42.06
CA ASP A 122 4.17 32.94 42.45
C ASP A 122 4.10 33.96 41.30
N SER A 123 4.39 33.54 40.07
CA SER A 123 4.27 34.39 38.88
C SER A 123 2.86 34.43 38.30
N ILE A 124 2.05 33.39 38.55
CA ILE A 124 0.68 33.23 38.05
C ILE A 124 -0.33 33.95 38.96
N VAL A 125 -0.13 33.95 40.28
CA VAL A 125 -0.90 34.79 41.22
C VAL A 125 -0.48 36.26 41.22
N GLY A 126 0.41 36.65 40.29
CA GLY A 126 0.67 38.01 39.85
C GLY A 126 0.36 39.09 40.89
N ASN A 127 1.28 39.34 41.82
CA ASN A 127 1.44 40.60 42.56
C ASN A 127 0.12 41.34 42.91
N THR A 128 -0.91 40.62 43.36
CA THR A 128 -2.24 41.15 43.68
C THR A 128 -2.46 41.05 45.19
N GLY A 129 -1.68 41.84 45.92
CA GLY A 129 -1.83 42.06 47.36
C GLY A 129 -0.77 43.06 47.81
N GLN A 130 -1.19 44.11 48.53
CA GLN A 130 -0.44 45.32 48.87
C GLN A 130 1.08 45.13 49.04
N GLN A 131 1.84 46.01 48.38
CA GLN A 131 3.28 46.18 48.56
C GLN A 131 3.61 46.47 50.04
N CYS A 132 3.91 45.42 50.80
CA CYS A 132 4.56 45.57 52.09
C CYS A 132 6.03 45.93 51.84
N SER A 133 6.36 47.22 51.87
CA SER A 133 7.75 47.65 52.03
C SER A 133 8.14 47.51 53.50
N ALA A 134 9.20 46.76 53.79
CA ALA A 134 9.77 46.72 55.13
C ALA A 134 10.21 48.13 55.56
N GLN A 135 9.50 48.73 56.51
CA GLN A 135 9.97 49.94 57.20
C GLN A 135 10.81 49.52 58.41
N GLU A 136 12.03 50.04 58.45
CA GLU A 136 12.93 49.89 59.58
C GLU A 136 12.45 50.80 60.72
N ILE A 137 11.72 50.23 61.69
CA ILE A 137 11.33 50.94 62.92
C ILE A 137 12.35 50.57 64.00
N ASN A 138 13.26 51.48 64.30
CA ASN A 138 14.18 51.34 65.43
C ASN A 138 13.42 51.48 66.76
N ARG A 139 12.99 50.36 67.34
CA ARG A 139 12.60 50.28 68.75
C ARG A 139 13.64 49.43 69.48
N SER A 140 14.27 50.05 70.46
CA SER A 140 15.19 49.38 71.39
C SER A 140 14.36 48.49 72.33
N GLU A 141 14.19 47.23 71.96
CA GLU A 141 13.64 46.21 72.84
C GLU A 141 14.80 45.36 73.35
N PHE A 142 15.01 45.34 74.67
CA PHE A 142 16.04 44.53 75.30
C PHE A 142 15.50 43.12 75.51
N THR A 143 15.73 42.25 74.54
CA THR A 143 15.35 40.83 74.60
C THR A 143 16.59 40.01 74.96
N ASN A 144 16.60 39.41 76.16
CA ASN A 144 17.63 38.45 76.54
C ASN A 144 17.43 37.15 75.73
N TYR A 145 18.37 36.81 74.87
CA TYR A 145 18.45 35.51 74.22
C TYR A 145 19.43 34.62 74.98
N THR A 146 18.92 33.53 75.56
CA THR A 146 19.74 32.40 76.00
C THR A 146 19.85 31.44 74.82
N CYS A 147 21.04 31.30 74.24
CA CYS A 147 21.28 30.29 73.20
C CYS A 147 21.46 28.92 73.85
N GLU A 148 20.46 28.04 73.72
CA GLU A 148 20.73 26.60 73.74
C GLU A 148 21.22 26.17 72.36
N ARG A 149 22.33 25.43 72.36
CA ARG A 149 23.06 25.01 71.17
C ARG A 149 22.43 23.71 70.68
N ASP A 150 21.58 23.80 69.66
CA ASP A 150 21.05 22.64 68.96
C ASP A 150 22.20 21.99 68.16
N THR A 151 22.58 20.75 68.49
CA THR A 151 23.75 20.05 67.93
C THR A 151 23.40 19.15 66.75
N MET A 152 22.37 19.47 65.97
CA MET A 152 22.03 18.67 64.79
C MET A 152 22.08 19.50 63.51
N VAL A 153 23.25 19.49 62.86
CA VAL A 153 23.38 19.84 61.45
C VAL A 153 23.14 18.54 60.67
N GLU A 154 21.94 18.36 60.11
CA GLU A 154 21.72 17.35 59.07
C GLU A 154 22.29 17.88 57.75
N GLU A 155 23.56 17.55 57.46
CA GLU A 155 24.12 17.76 56.13
C GLU A 155 23.60 16.69 55.17
N TYR A 156 22.68 17.09 54.28
CA TYR A 156 22.25 16.25 53.17
C TYR A 156 23.28 16.31 52.03
N CYS A 157 24.13 15.29 51.93
CA CYS A 157 24.91 15.05 50.73
C CYS A 157 23.98 14.69 49.55
N THR A 158 23.66 15.64 48.69
CA THR A 158 22.99 15.36 47.41
C THR A 158 24.03 14.88 46.39
N ARG A 159 24.07 13.58 46.12
CA ARG A 159 24.86 13.02 45.03
C ARG A 159 24.19 13.39 43.70
N THR A 160 24.72 14.41 43.03
CA THR A 160 24.27 14.76 41.68
C THR A 160 24.91 13.76 40.71
N ALA A 161 24.15 12.76 40.26
CA ALA A 161 24.58 11.88 39.17
C ALA A 161 24.28 12.56 37.84
N SER A 162 25.32 13.04 37.14
CA SER A 162 25.18 13.45 35.74
C SER A 162 25.23 12.21 34.86
N ILE A 163 24.11 11.84 34.24
CA ILE A 163 24.10 10.82 33.18
C ILE A 163 24.73 11.47 31.94
N THR A 164 26.03 11.25 31.74
CA THR A 164 26.68 11.46 30.45
C THR A 164 26.49 10.21 29.61
N GLY A 165 25.76 10.34 28.50
CA GLY A 165 25.60 9.29 27.50
C GLY A 165 26.06 9.79 26.13
N ASP A 166 26.77 8.95 25.40
CA ASP A 166 27.04 9.16 23.97
C ASP A 166 25.81 8.71 23.17
N TRP A 167 25.27 9.60 22.33
CA TRP A 167 24.26 9.22 21.34
C TRP A 167 24.92 8.32 20.29
N LYS A 168 24.70 7.01 20.40
CA LYS A 168 25.05 6.08 19.33
C LYS A 168 23.90 5.99 18.36
N TYR A 169 24.07 6.61 17.19
CA TYR A 169 23.19 6.36 16.05
C TYR A 169 23.25 4.87 15.70
N THR A 170 22.12 4.18 15.82
CA THR A 170 21.95 2.84 15.27
C THR A 170 21.38 2.94 13.87
N ASP A 171 22.03 2.28 12.93
CA ASP A 171 21.52 2.12 11.58
C ASP A 171 20.56 0.92 11.54
N GLU A 172 19.31 1.16 11.16
CA GLU A 172 18.29 0.12 10.97
C GLU A 172 18.06 -0.11 9.47
N TYR A 173 17.90 -1.37 9.06
CA TYR A 173 17.46 -1.69 7.70
C TYR A 173 15.94 -1.80 7.66
N ARG A 174 15.30 -0.98 6.82
CA ARG A 174 13.86 -1.01 6.60
C ARG A 174 13.55 -1.39 5.17
N GLU A 175 12.64 -2.35 5.01
CA GLU A 175 12.04 -2.66 3.72
C GLU A 175 10.82 -1.77 3.48
N VAL A 176 10.79 -1.13 2.32
CA VAL A 176 9.75 -0.19 1.93
C VAL A 176 9.18 -0.67 0.61
N THR A 177 7.87 -0.94 0.59
CA THR A 177 7.14 -1.26 -0.64
C THR A 177 6.18 -0.13 -0.98
N ILE A 178 6.38 0.50 -2.14
CA ILE A 178 5.53 1.55 -2.68
C ILE A 178 4.63 0.91 -3.75
N PRO A 179 3.32 0.76 -3.48
CA PRO A 179 2.38 0.16 -4.42
C PRO A 179 2.03 1.14 -5.54
N HIS A 180 1.43 0.61 -6.60
CA HIS A 180 1.01 1.39 -7.77
C HIS A 180 0.15 2.62 -7.44
N SER A 181 -0.73 2.53 -6.44
CA SER A 181 -1.60 3.64 -6.02
C SER A 181 -0.86 4.90 -5.55
N GLN A 182 0.41 4.74 -5.13
CA GLN A 182 1.27 5.85 -4.72
C GLN A 182 2.09 6.44 -5.87
N PHE A 183 2.09 5.81 -7.05
CA PHE A 183 2.70 6.39 -8.24
C PHE A 183 1.83 7.52 -8.78
N ARG A 184 2.50 8.52 -9.35
CA ARG A 184 1.87 9.54 -10.19
C ARG A 184 2.45 9.41 -11.58
N PHE A 185 1.60 9.48 -12.59
CA PHE A 185 1.98 9.36 -13.99
C PHE A 185 1.60 10.64 -14.71
N SER A 186 2.46 11.07 -15.62
CA SER A 186 2.25 12.20 -16.50
C SER A 186 2.99 11.97 -17.82
N MET A 187 2.81 12.86 -18.78
CA MET A 187 3.49 12.83 -20.06
C MET A 187 4.26 14.14 -20.26
N ASN A 188 5.52 14.04 -20.67
CA ASN A 188 6.31 15.17 -21.17
C ASN A 188 6.59 14.95 -22.66
N GLY A 189 5.74 15.52 -23.52
CA GLY A 189 5.66 15.16 -24.92
C GLY A 189 5.25 13.71 -25.07
N LEU A 190 6.13 12.87 -25.64
CA LEU A 190 5.91 11.42 -25.81
C LEU A 190 6.51 10.59 -24.66
N LYS A 191 7.27 11.22 -23.75
CA LYS A 191 7.88 10.50 -22.63
C LYS A 191 6.88 10.32 -21.51
N LEU A 192 6.70 9.07 -21.09
CA LEU A 192 6.09 8.75 -19.81
C LEU A 192 7.00 9.30 -18.71
N VAL A 193 6.41 10.05 -17.79
CA VAL A 193 7.05 10.51 -16.56
C VAL A 193 6.27 9.93 -15.40
N PHE A 194 6.96 9.24 -14.50
CA PHE A 194 6.36 8.70 -13.29
C PHE A 194 7.13 9.15 -12.06
N SER A 195 6.43 9.31 -10.94
CA SER A 195 7.05 9.74 -9.70
C SER A 195 6.42 9.08 -8.48
N VAL A 196 7.24 8.93 -7.44
CA VAL A 196 6.83 8.44 -6.12
C VAL A 196 7.46 9.31 -5.04
N THR A 197 6.78 9.43 -3.91
CA THR A 197 7.31 10.15 -2.75
C THR A 197 8.01 9.16 -1.82
N ALA A 198 9.23 9.47 -1.41
CA ALA A 198 9.97 8.65 -0.47
C ALA A 198 9.33 8.67 0.92
N PRO A 199 9.00 7.52 1.51
CA PRO A 199 8.28 7.47 2.79
C PRO A 199 9.19 7.61 4.01
N VAL A 200 10.50 7.37 3.86
CA VAL A 200 11.49 7.45 4.94
C VAL A 200 12.77 8.13 4.46
N THR A 201 13.51 8.73 5.40
CA THR A 201 14.85 9.28 5.15
C THR A 201 15.88 8.18 5.36
N GLY A 202 16.79 7.99 4.41
CA GLY A 202 17.87 7.02 4.56
C GLY A 202 18.71 6.84 3.29
N THR A 203 19.69 5.95 3.37
CA THR A 203 20.50 5.52 2.22
C THR A 203 19.90 4.27 1.60
N VAL A 204 19.70 4.25 0.28
CA VAL A 204 19.19 3.07 -0.42
C VAL A 204 20.30 2.02 -0.51
N GLU A 205 20.04 0.81 -0.02
CA GLU A 205 20.94 -0.33 -0.14
C GLU A 205 20.66 -1.11 -1.43
N SER A 206 19.38 -1.38 -1.70
CA SER A 206 18.92 -1.98 -2.95
C SER A 206 17.53 -1.48 -3.32
N ALA A 207 17.22 -1.53 -4.60
CA ALA A 207 15.93 -1.13 -5.13
C ALA A 207 15.55 -1.98 -6.34
N SER A 208 14.25 -2.26 -6.50
CA SER A 208 13.72 -2.94 -7.67
C SER A 208 12.33 -2.44 -8.03
N LEU A 209 12.05 -2.39 -9.32
CA LEU A 209 10.74 -2.01 -9.85
C LEU A 209 10.08 -3.25 -10.48
N SER A 210 9.02 -3.74 -9.85
CA SER A 210 8.16 -4.76 -10.44
C SER A 210 7.11 -4.10 -11.35
N VAL A 211 6.95 -4.65 -12.54
CA VAL A 211 6.00 -4.15 -13.54
C VAL A 211 5.07 -5.28 -13.94
N TYR A 212 3.76 -5.01 -13.93
CA TYR A 212 2.75 -5.83 -14.58
C TYR A 212 2.23 -5.12 -15.82
N ALA A 213 2.08 -5.88 -16.91
CA ALA A 213 1.73 -5.37 -18.22
C ALA A 213 0.35 -5.89 -18.66
N ALA A 214 -0.70 -5.08 -18.52
CA ALA A 214 -1.97 -5.30 -19.23
C ALA A 214 -1.94 -4.79 -20.69
N PHE A 215 -0.89 -4.07 -21.04
CA PHE A 215 -0.58 -3.62 -22.40
C PHE A 215 0.91 -3.84 -22.70
N PHE A 216 1.24 -4.01 -23.98
CA PHE A 216 2.61 -4.27 -24.41
C PHE A 216 3.52 -3.06 -24.16
N PHE A 217 4.62 -3.27 -23.43
CA PHE A 217 5.60 -2.20 -23.16
C PHE A 217 6.59 -1.98 -24.30
N LEU A 218 6.57 -2.79 -25.37
CA LEU A 218 7.32 -2.53 -26.61
C LEU A 218 8.82 -2.21 -26.39
N ASN A 219 9.47 -2.97 -25.50
CA ASN A 219 10.87 -2.72 -25.10
C ASN A 219 11.10 -1.27 -24.64
N SER A 220 10.22 -0.76 -23.77
CA SER A 220 10.29 0.61 -23.27
C SER A 220 11.54 0.83 -22.44
N ARG A 221 12.29 1.88 -22.75
CA ARG A 221 13.50 2.24 -22.00
C ARG A 221 13.18 3.34 -21.00
N TYR A 222 13.37 3.05 -19.71
CA TYR A 222 13.14 3.97 -18.61
C TYR A 222 14.44 4.27 -17.88
N THR A 223 14.54 5.49 -17.36
CA THR A 223 15.57 5.91 -16.42
C THR A 223 14.90 6.27 -15.10
N PHE A 224 15.33 5.63 -14.00
CA PHE A 224 14.81 5.86 -12.65
C PHE A 224 15.85 5.48 -11.61
N MET A 225 15.99 6.28 -10.54
CA MET A 225 16.99 6.09 -9.47
C MET A 225 18.39 5.75 -10.01
N ASN A 226 18.90 6.62 -10.91
CA ASN A 226 20.19 6.46 -11.60
C ASN A 226 20.38 5.14 -12.37
N THR A 227 19.30 4.40 -12.61
CA THR A 227 19.32 3.16 -13.40
C THR A 227 18.60 3.37 -14.71
N THR A 228 19.16 2.84 -15.79
CA THR A 228 18.45 2.74 -17.07
C THR A 228 18.16 1.26 -17.34
N PHE A 229 16.90 0.93 -17.60
CA PHE A 229 16.45 -0.43 -17.83
C PHE A 229 15.37 -0.47 -18.91
N ASN A 230 15.16 -1.66 -19.46
CA ASN A 230 14.23 -1.90 -20.56
C ASN A 230 13.11 -2.84 -20.12
N VAL A 231 11.87 -2.46 -20.39
CA VAL A 231 10.66 -3.23 -20.09
C VAL A 231 10.12 -3.82 -21.39
N GLY A 232 10.38 -5.11 -21.59
CA GLY A 232 10.02 -5.88 -22.78
C GLY A 232 8.76 -6.74 -22.62
N LEU A 233 7.82 -6.35 -21.76
CA LEU A 233 6.68 -7.18 -21.37
C LEU A 233 5.52 -7.13 -22.38
N ALA A 234 4.93 -8.31 -22.62
CA ALA A 234 3.68 -8.51 -23.33
C ALA A 234 2.48 -8.48 -22.39
N ASN A 235 1.27 -8.44 -22.96
CA ASN A 235 0.03 -8.46 -22.18
C ASN A 235 -0.07 -9.70 -21.28
N GLY A 236 -0.40 -9.50 -20.00
CA GLY A 236 -0.51 -10.51 -18.96
C GLY A 236 0.81 -10.84 -18.26
N GLN A 237 1.94 -10.28 -18.69
CA GLN A 237 3.25 -10.59 -18.10
C GLN A 237 3.62 -9.66 -16.95
N SER A 238 4.42 -10.20 -16.03
CA SER A 238 5.07 -9.46 -14.96
C SER A 238 6.56 -9.76 -14.94
N ASP A 239 7.37 -8.76 -14.57
CA ASP A 239 8.79 -8.94 -14.31
C ASP A 239 9.29 -7.89 -13.30
N THR A 240 10.47 -8.14 -12.72
CA THR A 240 11.10 -7.25 -11.74
C THR A 240 12.46 -6.78 -12.23
N TYR A 241 12.59 -5.46 -12.35
CA TYR A 241 13.78 -4.80 -12.85
C TYR A 241 14.63 -4.29 -11.69
N PRO A 242 15.86 -4.79 -11.49
CA PRO A 242 16.75 -4.28 -10.46
C PRO A 242 17.21 -2.86 -10.81
N LEU A 243 17.15 -1.95 -9.84
CA LEU A 243 17.59 -0.58 -9.96
C LEU A 243 19.01 -0.44 -9.41
N SER A 244 19.99 -1.02 -10.12
CA SER A 244 21.38 -1.13 -9.64
C SER A 244 22.08 0.20 -9.39
N GLY A 245 21.68 1.28 -10.07
CA GLY A 245 22.18 2.63 -9.84
C GLY A 245 21.63 3.30 -8.57
N ALA A 246 20.65 2.68 -7.91
CA ALA A 246 20.03 3.24 -6.71
C ALA A 246 20.87 3.03 -5.45
N THR A 247 21.77 2.04 -5.42
CA THR A 247 22.60 1.74 -4.24
C THR A 247 23.47 2.94 -3.87
N GLY A 248 23.43 3.34 -2.60
CA GLY A 248 24.12 4.50 -2.06
C GLY A 248 23.36 5.83 -2.24
N LEU A 249 22.22 5.84 -2.93
CA LEU A 249 21.41 7.05 -3.10
C LEU A 249 20.87 7.52 -1.73
N GLN A 250 21.14 8.77 -1.38
CA GLN A 250 20.56 9.41 -0.20
C GLN A 250 19.17 9.94 -0.54
N VAL A 251 18.17 9.52 0.24
CA VAL A 251 16.78 9.90 0.02
C VAL A 251 16.24 10.52 1.30
N THR A 252 15.51 11.63 1.16
CA THR A 252 14.84 12.30 2.29
C THR A 252 13.35 11.96 2.28
N GLN A 253 12.75 11.74 3.45
CA GLN A 253 11.30 11.59 3.57
C GLN A 253 10.59 12.78 2.92
N GLY A 254 9.58 12.50 2.11
CA GLY A 254 8.85 13.51 1.34
C GLY A 254 9.52 13.91 0.02
N GLN A 255 10.74 13.45 -0.27
CA GLN A 255 11.41 13.70 -1.55
C GLN A 255 10.67 13.00 -2.69
N VAL A 256 10.43 13.71 -3.79
CA VAL A 256 9.84 13.14 -5.00
C VAL A 256 10.94 12.52 -5.85
N LEU A 257 10.88 11.19 -6.02
CA LEU A 257 11.73 10.42 -6.92
C LEU A 257 11.03 10.33 -8.27
N THR A 258 11.70 10.78 -9.34
CA THR A 258 11.11 10.84 -10.68
C THR A 258 11.86 9.93 -11.65
N GLY A 259 11.11 9.17 -12.45
CA GLY A 259 11.60 8.40 -13.57
C GLY A 259 10.92 8.83 -14.86
N SER A 260 11.59 8.58 -15.99
CA SER A 260 11.01 8.87 -17.29
C SER A 260 11.54 7.96 -18.38
N GLY A 261 10.78 7.84 -19.46
CA GLY A 261 11.17 7.04 -20.62
C GLY A 261 10.05 6.90 -21.63
N CYS A 262 10.28 6.09 -22.65
CA CYS A 262 9.30 5.83 -23.68
C CYS A 262 9.56 4.47 -24.36
N THR A 263 8.58 4.05 -25.14
CA THR A 263 8.57 2.80 -25.91
C THR A 263 9.67 2.80 -26.98
N ALA A 264 9.85 1.63 -27.63
CA ALA A 264 10.78 1.45 -28.73
C ALA A 264 12.24 1.79 -28.36
N ASN A 265 12.71 1.25 -27.23
CA ASN A 265 14.07 1.43 -26.72
C ASN A 265 14.45 2.91 -26.47
N GLY A 266 13.47 3.75 -26.15
CA GLY A 266 13.69 5.18 -25.87
C GLY A 266 13.63 6.09 -27.10
N ASN A 267 13.32 5.55 -28.29
CA ASN A 267 13.10 6.36 -29.49
C ASN A 267 11.81 7.17 -29.41
N CYS A 268 10.85 6.70 -28.61
CA CYS A 268 9.47 7.17 -28.56
C CYS A 268 8.76 7.00 -29.93
N LEU A 269 7.46 6.77 -29.93
CA LEU A 269 6.66 6.53 -31.11
C LEU A 269 5.81 7.77 -31.42
N PRO A 270 6.32 8.73 -32.22
CA PRO A 270 5.59 9.96 -32.56
C PRO A 270 4.36 9.71 -33.43
N HIS A 271 4.36 8.61 -34.18
CA HIS A 271 3.29 8.20 -35.07
C HIS A 271 2.83 6.80 -34.66
N GLY A 272 1.96 6.74 -33.65
CA GLY A 272 1.42 5.51 -33.11
C GLY A 272 0.81 5.73 -31.73
N ASN A 273 0.10 4.72 -31.24
CA ASN A 273 -0.52 4.78 -29.92
C ASN A 273 0.34 4.11 -28.83
N GLY A 274 1.58 3.72 -29.10
CA GLY A 274 2.42 2.95 -28.16
C GLY A 274 2.65 3.65 -26.82
N ASP A 275 3.35 4.80 -26.82
CA ASP A 275 3.65 5.55 -25.58
C ASP A 275 2.39 5.97 -24.84
N ARG A 276 1.42 6.51 -25.58
CA ARG A 276 0.16 6.97 -24.99
C ARG A 276 -0.66 5.82 -24.42
N LYS A 277 -0.68 4.65 -25.04
CA LYS A 277 -1.40 3.47 -24.51
C LYS A 277 -0.74 2.89 -23.28
N VAL A 278 0.60 2.88 -23.23
CA VAL A 278 1.33 2.50 -22.00
C VAL A 278 1.01 3.48 -20.86
N TYR A 279 0.98 4.78 -21.15
CA TYR A 279 0.56 5.79 -20.18
C TYR A 279 -0.89 5.58 -19.72
N GLU A 280 -1.84 5.42 -20.65
CA GLU A 280 -3.25 5.19 -20.34
C GLU A 280 -3.46 3.90 -19.52
N SER A 281 -2.72 2.83 -19.83
CA SER A 281 -2.81 1.57 -19.09
C SER A 281 -2.26 1.71 -17.66
N LEU A 282 -1.23 2.53 -17.44
CA LEU A 282 -0.71 2.83 -16.11
C LEU A 282 -1.64 3.76 -15.32
N VAL A 283 -2.19 4.80 -15.94
CA VAL A 283 -3.11 5.73 -15.26
C VAL A 283 -4.42 5.06 -14.87
N SER A 284 -4.93 4.16 -15.70
CA SER A 284 -6.14 3.39 -15.40
C SER A 284 -5.91 2.28 -14.35
N GLY A 285 -4.66 1.99 -13.99
CA GLY A 285 -4.30 0.89 -13.09
C GLY A 285 -4.35 -0.50 -13.74
N ALA A 286 -4.56 -0.59 -15.06
CA ALA A 286 -4.53 -1.86 -15.77
C ALA A 286 -3.11 -2.45 -15.79
N SER A 287 -2.12 -1.64 -16.19
CA SER A 287 -0.71 -1.93 -15.96
C SER A 287 -0.30 -1.36 -14.61
N THR A 288 0.57 -2.03 -13.86
CA THR A 288 0.95 -1.57 -12.52
C THR A 288 2.46 -1.57 -12.31
N PHE A 289 2.92 -0.62 -11.50
CA PHE A 289 4.30 -0.49 -11.03
C PHE A 289 4.31 -0.67 -9.52
N THR A 290 5.25 -1.46 -9.00
CA THR A 290 5.51 -1.61 -7.57
C THR A 290 6.99 -1.45 -7.31
N LEU A 291 7.36 -0.47 -6.50
CA LEU A 291 8.76 -0.22 -6.14
C LEU A 291 9.04 -0.84 -4.78
N LYS A 292 10.09 -1.66 -4.71
CA LYS A 292 10.64 -2.18 -3.46
C LYS A 292 11.99 -1.54 -3.21
N LEU A 293 12.18 -1.02 -2.01
CA LEU A 293 13.42 -0.42 -1.54
C LEU A 293 13.84 -1.11 -0.26
N ARG A 294 15.13 -1.39 -0.13
CA ARG A 294 15.76 -1.70 1.14
C ARG A 294 16.60 -0.49 1.53
N MET A 295 16.26 0.16 2.63
CA MET A 295 16.84 1.42 3.04
C MET A 295 17.53 1.28 4.39
N LYS A 296 18.73 1.86 4.50
CA LYS A 296 19.46 2.04 5.74
C LYS A 296 19.05 3.38 6.35
N VAL A 297 18.28 3.33 7.41
CA VAL A 297 17.69 4.49 8.11
C VAL A 297 18.47 4.70 9.41
N ARG A 298 18.84 5.95 9.71
CA ARG A 298 19.38 6.26 11.05
C ARG A 298 18.22 6.42 12.00
N ASP A 299 18.19 5.59 13.03
CA ASP A 299 17.31 5.81 14.16
C ASP A 299 17.98 6.77 15.16
N LYS A 300 17.17 7.58 15.85
CA LYS A 300 17.65 8.60 16.81
C LYS A 300 17.76 8.04 18.21
#